data_AF-A0A3T0E7D7-F1
#
_entry.id   AF-A0A3T0E7D7-F1
#
_cell.length_a   1.000
_cell.length_b   1.000
_cell.length_c   1.000
_cell.angle_alpha   90.00
_cell.angle_beta   90.00
_cell.angle_gamma   90.00
#
_symmetry.space_group_name_H-M   'P 1'
#
loop_
_entity.id
_entity.type
_entity.pdbx_description
1 polymer ?
#
loop_
_entity_poly.entity_id
_entity_poly.type
_entity_poly.pdbx_seq_one_letter_code
_entity_poly.pdbx_strand_id
1 'polypeptide(L)'
;MSSTPKAPRPVFFEDAANDRLTAIITALAAEVAVLSERVHSLEAVLAGKSVIEPGTIDAYQPTPEQLAARRERHEAFNQRVFYVLQEELDALPPE
;
A
#
# COMPACT_ATOMS: atom_id res chain seq x y z
N MET A 1 -3.25 39.72 13.38
CA MET A 1 -3.84 38.54 12.69
C MET A 1 -4.32 37.59 13.78
N SER A 2 -5.63 37.41 13.94
CA SER A 2 -6.20 36.56 14.99
C SER A 2 -6.00 35.09 14.59
N SER A 3 -5.16 34.37 15.34
CA SER A 3 -5.02 32.92 15.22
C SER A 3 -6.18 32.27 15.97
N THR A 4 -7.30 32.05 15.29
CA THR A 4 -8.36 31.20 15.84
C THR A 4 -7.76 29.81 16.07
N PRO A 5 -7.75 29.29 17.32
CA PRO A 5 -7.17 27.97 17.58
C PRO A 5 -7.93 26.92 16.76
N LYS A 6 -7.20 26.09 16.01
CA LYS A 6 -7.79 24.94 15.31
C LYS A 6 -8.49 24.08 16.34
N ALA A 7 -9.76 23.73 16.08
CA ALA A 7 -10.49 22.79 16.90
C ALA A 7 -9.67 21.49 17.06
N PRO A 8 -9.63 20.89 18.25
CA PRO A 8 -8.91 19.63 18.46
C PRO A 8 -9.48 18.57 17.51
N ARG A 9 -8.60 17.68 17.01
CA ARG A 9 -9.06 16.57 16.16
C ARG A 9 -10.08 15.74 16.94
N PRO A 10 -11.19 15.34 16.31
CA PRO A 10 -12.11 14.39 16.93
C PRO A 10 -11.36 13.09 17.23
N VAL A 11 -11.61 12.56 18.43
CA VAL A 11 -11.11 11.29 18.92
C VAL A 11 -12.28 10.31 18.86
N PHE A 12 -12.14 9.23 18.11
CA PHE A 12 -13.20 8.24 17.91
C PHE A 12 -12.95 6.96 18.70
N PHE A 13 -11.70 6.68 19.07
CA PHE A 13 -11.31 5.50 19.84
C PHE A 13 -10.81 5.87 21.25
N GLU A 14 -10.75 4.87 22.14
CA GLU A 14 -10.24 5.07 23.51
C GLU A 14 -8.76 5.48 23.53
N ASP A 15 -7.96 4.92 22.61
CA ASP A 15 -6.57 5.31 22.39
C ASP A 15 -6.44 6.17 21.12
N ALA A 16 -5.97 7.41 21.30
CA ALA A 16 -5.71 8.34 20.21
C ALA A 16 -4.68 7.83 19.19
N ALA A 17 -3.88 6.80 19.52
CA ALA A 17 -3.03 6.09 18.56
C ALA A 17 -3.87 5.41 17.47
N ASN A 18 -5.03 4.85 17.81
CA ASN A 18 -5.91 4.17 16.86
C ASN A 18 -6.56 5.15 15.87
N ASP A 19 -6.90 6.36 16.31
CA ASP A 19 -7.36 7.42 15.41
C ASP A 19 -6.27 7.81 14.39
N ARG A 20 -5.01 7.89 14.83
CA ARG A 20 -3.87 8.19 13.94
C ARG A 20 -3.63 7.07 12.95
N LEU A 21 -3.64 5.81 13.41
CA LEU A 21 -3.51 4.64 12.53
C LEU A 21 -4.64 4.60 11.51
N THR A 22 -5.88 4.84 11.93
CA THR A 22 -7.05 4.88 11.04
C THR A 22 -6.91 5.97 9.97
N ALA A 23 -6.44 7.16 10.34
CA ALA A 23 -6.19 8.24 9.40
C ALA A 23 -5.09 7.87 8.38
N ILE A 24 -4.00 7.25 8.84
CA ILE A 24 -2.90 6.78 7.97
C ILE A 24 -3.41 5.70 7.00
N ILE A 25 -4.13 4.70 7.50
CA ILE A 25 -4.69 3.61 6.69
C ILE A 25 -5.67 4.16 5.65
N THR A 26 -6.52 5.11 6.04
CA THR A 26 -7.48 5.74 5.11
C THR A 26 -6.77 6.49 3.99
N ALA A 27 -5.71 7.24 4.31
CA ALA A 27 -4.90 7.91 3.30
C ALA A 27 -4.22 6.90 2.36
N LEU A 28 -3.64 5.83 2.90
CA LEU A 28 -3.04 4.76 2.10
C LEU A 28 -4.07 4.05 1.20
N ALA A 29 -5.28 3.78 1.70
CA ALA A 29 -6.35 3.18 0.92
C ALA A 29 -6.76 4.05 -0.28
N ALA A 30 -6.80 5.37 -0.11
CA ALA A 30 -7.04 6.30 -1.20
C ALA A 30 -5.94 6.24 -2.27
N GLU A 31 -4.66 6.22 -1.85
CA GLU A 31 -3.54 6.07 -2.78
C GLU A 31 -3.57 4.71 -3.52
N VAL A 32 -3.94 3.63 -2.84
CA VAL A 32 -4.13 2.31 -3.46
C VAL A 32 -5.22 2.37 -4.53
N ALA A 33 -6.36 3.02 -4.25
CA ALA A 33 -7.43 3.19 -5.23
C ALA A 33 -6.95 3.94 -6.49
N VAL A 34 -6.22 5.05 -6.30
CA VAL A 34 -5.63 5.83 -7.41
C VAL A 34 -4.65 4.99 -8.23
N LEU A 35 -3.81 4.18 -7.57
CA LEU A 35 -2.89 3.28 -8.28
C LEU A 35 -3.64 2.20 -9.08
N SER A 36 -4.70 1.61 -8.52
CA SER A 36 -5.54 0.65 -9.23
C SER A 36 -6.22 1.27 -10.46
N GLU A 37 -6.79 2.47 -10.33
CA GLU A 37 -7.36 3.22 -11.45
C GLU A 37 -6.32 3.53 -12.53
N ARG A 38 -5.09 3.87 -12.12
CA ARG A 38 -3.98 4.10 -13.05
C ARG A 38 -3.61 2.83 -13.81
N VAL A 39 -3.59 1.67 -13.17
CA VAL A 39 -3.35 0.38 -13.85
C VAL A 39 -4.44 0.09 -14.87
N HIS A 40 -5.72 0.23 -14.50
CA HIS A 40 -6.83 0.06 -15.44
C HIS A 40 -6.75 1.03 -16.62
N SER A 41 -6.36 2.29 -16.36
CA SER A 41 -6.17 3.30 -17.41
C SER A 41 -5.04 2.91 -18.37
N LEU A 42 -3.93 2.37 -17.85
CA LEU A 42 -2.83 1.89 -18.68
C LEU A 42 -3.28 0.74 -19.60
N GLU A 43 -4.03 -0.24 -19.06
CA GLU A 43 -4.57 -1.34 -19.85
C GLU A 43 -5.53 -0.84 -20.95
N ALA A 44 -6.46 0.05 -20.60
CA ALA A 44 -7.39 0.64 -21.56
C ALA A 44 -6.68 1.41 -22.68
N VAL A 45 -5.63 2.17 -22.35
CA VAL A 45 -4.82 2.91 -23.34
C VAL A 45 -4.07 1.95 -24.27
N LEU A 46 -3.52 0.85 -23.75
CA LEU A 46 -2.80 -0.13 -24.56
C LEU A 46 -3.76 -0.90 -25.49
N ALA A 47 -4.94 -1.29 -24.98
CA ALA A 47 -5.97 -1.93 -25.79
C ALA A 47 -6.53 -0.99 -26.87
N GLY A 48 -6.78 0.28 -26.54
CA GLY A 48 -7.21 1.29 -27.50
C GLY A 48 -6.18 1.59 -28.60
N LYS A 49 -4.90 1.25 -28.37
CA LYS A 49 -3.81 1.30 -29.36
C LYS A 49 -3.56 -0.04 -30.06
N SER A 50 -4.40 -1.05 -29.83
CA SER A 50 -4.24 -2.42 -30.35
C SER A 50 -2.88 -3.06 -30.01
N VAL A 51 -2.27 -2.69 -28.87
CA VAL A 51 -1.01 -3.29 -28.40
C VAL A 51 -1.28 -4.62 -27.68
N ILE A 52 -2.42 -4.70 -26.99
CA ILE A 52 -2.92 -5.90 -26.30
C ILE A 52 -4.41 -6.04 -26.58
N GLU A 53 -4.93 -7.26 -26.44
CA GLU A 53 -6.38 -7.50 -26.44
C GLU A 53 -6.98 -7.16 -25.06
N PRO A 54 -8.24 -6.71 -24.97
CA PRO A 54 -8.93 -6.54 -23.68
C PRO A 54 -8.90 -7.84 -22.84
N GLY A 55 -8.66 -7.72 -21.54
CA GLY A 55 -8.58 -8.87 -20.62
C GLY A 55 -7.27 -9.66 -20.69
N THR A 56 -6.29 -9.20 -21.49
CA THR A 56 -4.96 -9.82 -21.54
C THR A 56 -4.29 -9.83 -20.16
N ILE A 57 -4.45 -8.76 -19.37
CA ILE A 57 -3.83 -8.67 -18.04
C ILE A 57 -4.51 -9.63 -17.06
N ASP A 58 -5.84 -9.77 -17.12
CA ASP A 58 -6.60 -10.71 -16.28
C ASP A 58 -6.24 -12.18 -16.57
N ALA A 59 -5.98 -12.51 -17.84
CA ALA A 59 -5.59 -13.84 -18.26
C ALA A 59 -4.08 -14.13 -18.10
N TYR A 60 -3.28 -13.12 -17.72
CA TYR A 60 -1.84 -13.24 -17.71
C TYR A 60 -1.35 -14.22 -16.63
N GLN A 61 -0.63 -15.26 -17.08
CA GLN A 61 0.04 -16.22 -16.21
C GLN A 61 1.55 -16.01 -16.24
N PRO A 62 2.16 -15.54 -15.13
CA PRO A 62 3.60 -15.36 -15.08
C PRO A 62 4.33 -16.71 -15.11
N THR A 63 5.50 -16.75 -15.74
CA THR A 63 6.37 -17.94 -15.71
C THR A 63 6.91 -18.21 -14.30
N PRO A 64 7.39 -19.43 -14.01
CA PRO A 64 8.02 -19.74 -12.72
C PRO A 64 9.15 -18.77 -12.34
N GLU A 65 9.95 -18.34 -13.31
CA GLU A 65 11.02 -17.36 -13.15
C GLU A 65 10.47 -15.97 -12.79
N GLN A 66 9.43 -15.51 -13.49
CA GLN A 66 8.77 -14.23 -13.19
C GLN A 66 8.13 -14.22 -11.80
N LEU A 67 7.55 -15.35 -11.37
CA LEU A 67 7.03 -15.52 -10.01
C LEU A 67 8.14 -15.47 -8.97
N ALA A 68 9.30 -16.10 -9.23
CA ALA A 68 10.45 -16.04 -8.34
C ALA A 68 10.95 -14.60 -8.17
N ALA A 69 11.12 -13.86 -9.26
CA ALA A 69 11.52 -12.46 -9.22
C ALA A 69 10.46 -11.56 -8.51
N ARG A 70 9.17 -11.89 -8.63
CA ARG A 70 8.12 -11.20 -7.87
C ARG A 70 8.23 -11.46 -6.37
N ARG A 71 8.48 -12.72 -5.97
CA ARG A 71 8.67 -13.09 -4.55
C ARG A 71 9.84 -12.36 -3.94
N GLU A 72 10.99 -12.33 -4.62
CA GLU A 72 12.18 -11.61 -4.15
C GLU A 72 11.91 -10.12 -3.94
N ARG A 73 11.23 -9.47 -4.89
CA ARG A 73 10.83 -8.06 -4.74
C ARG A 73 9.86 -7.84 -3.58
N HIS A 74 8.90 -8.74 -3.39
CA HIS A 74 7.96 -8.68 -2.26
C HIS A 74 8.66 -8.91 -0.92
N GLU A 75 9.58 -9.85 -0.84
CA GLU A 75 10.36 -10.11 0.37
C GLU A 75 11.21 -8.89 0.74
N ALA A 76 11.94 -8.33 -0.22
CA ALA A 76 12.70 -7.10 -0.01
C ALA A 76 11.82 -5.92 0.41
N PHE A 77 10.60 -5.82 -0.13
CA PHE A 77 9.62 -4.81 0.29
C PHE A 77 9.16 -5.03 1.73
N ASN A 78 8.77 -6.25 2.08
CA ASN A 78 8.34 -6.61 3.43
C ASN A 78 9.44 -6.34 4.46
N GLN A 79 10.68 -6.71 4.16
CA GLN A 79 11.83 -6.42 5.01
C GLN A 79 11.95 -4.92 5.28
N ARG A 80 11.82 -4.06 4.26
CA ARG A 80 11.87 -2.60 4.46
C ARG A 80 10.70 -2.06 5.29
N VAL A 81 9.49 -2.60 5.11
CA VAL A 81 8.30 -2.14 5.82
C VAL A 81 8.31 -2.58 7.28
N PHE A 82 8.75 -3.80 7.56
CA PHE A 82 8.67 -4.42 8.89
C PHE A 82 9.98 -4.36 9.67
N TYR A 83 11.04 -3.77 9.12
CA TYR A 83 12.34 -3.65 9.76
C TYR A 83 12.26 -3.13 11.21
N VAL A 84 11.48 -2.08 11.46
CA VAL A 84 11.32 -1.47 12.79
C VAL A 84 10.70 -2.46 13.79
N LEU A 85 9.71 -3.26 13.36
CA LEU A 85 9.11 -4.28 14.22
C LEU A 85 10.06 -5.43 14.52
N GLN A 86 10.95 -5.77 13.57
CA GLN A 86 11.98 -6.76 13.79
C GLN A 86 12.99 -6.30 14.84
N GLU A 87 13.43 -5.03 14.78
CA GLU A 87 14.32 -4.45 15.81
C GLU A 87 13.66 -4.45 17.20
N GLU A 88 12.38 -4.12 17.28
CA GLU A 88 11.63 -4.18 18.54
C GLU A 88 11.53 -5.61 19.10
N LEU A 89 11.30 -6.60 18.24
CA LEU A 89 11.24 -8.01 18.62
C LEU A 89 12.59 -8.53 19.12
N ASP A 90 13.68 -8.19 18.42
CA ASP A 90 15.04 -8.62 18.76
C ASP A 90 15.53 -7.98 20.09
N ALA A 91 14.95 -6.83 20.48
CA ALA A 91 15.23 -6.15 21.73
C ALA A 91 14.44 -6.70 22.94
N LEU A 92 13.50 -7.63 22.73
CA LEU A 92 12.75 -8.25 23.83
C LEU A 92 13.67 -9.15 24.66
N PRO A 93 13.52 -9.15 26.00
CA PRO A 93 14.26 -10.08 26.84
C PRO A 93 13.85 -11.53 26.51
N PRO A 94 14.79 -12.49 26.57
CA PRO A 94 14.44 -13.91 26.41
C PRO A 94 13.50 -14.35 27.54
N GLU A 95 12.52 -15.19 27.20
CA GLU A 95 11.63 -15.86 28.17
C GLU A 95 12.40 -16.79 29.13
#